data_AF-A0A395HNH4-F1
#
_entry.id   AF-A0A395HNH4-F1
#
_cell.length_a   1.000
_cell.length_b   1.000
_cell.length_c   1.000
_cell.angle_alpha   90.00
_cell.angle_beta   90.00
_cell.angle_gamma   90.00
#
_symmetry.space_group_name_H-M   'P 1'
#
loop_
_entity.id
_entity.type
_entity.pdbx_description
1 polymer ?
#
loop_
_entity_poly.entity_id
_entity_poly.type
_entity_poly.pdbx_seq_one_letter_code
_entity_poly.pdbx_strand_id
1 'polypeptide(L)'
;MDHRTEGDPTCPFCPFSDTDSNFLAEHVEACHPDNDTRTSQGEDYRYADGTFAMQQQVSLSNAKEVILSRYMECPYGCGETVMEAELPAHLDLHAAEEIALGEAPAHSPVQPSEIARHAHEPLIGSSPYPKLPLEKFEPRTASKHGHDKYLAGEIKRLGRSELGPHAHEKQMPSWLRRMLERGQKSIFTNTLTTNGALRRTAAFENEMTDVTPVLARLCGRDKSVQRAFLCSSMVHQISKVPKEGGFCGYRNIQMLITYIKNARLPGHERFPGDLPTILQLQDMIENAWDQGFNSVGKFETGGIRGTRKYIGTPEAQALFSSLGIHCEANSIGSTESVRAHDALLMNVASYFRGACSLESSDKVISTSLAPIYFQHQGHSMTIVGFEIRDNGSANLLVFDPIFKAPLAIKRLKDTPGLSPEPIRILKGYRRGTEYLQKYNVFELLK
;
A
#
# COMPACT_ATOMS: atom_id res chain seq x y z
N MET A 1 32.11 -10.37 -18.30
CA MET A 1 31.80 -11.81 -18.32
C MET A 1 32.11 -12.27 -16.91
N ASP A 2 31.08 -12.27 -16.06
CA ASP A 2 31.25 -12.53 -14.63
C ASP A 2 30.83 -13.96 -14.32
N HIS A 3 31.72 -14.65 -13.61
CA HIS A 3 31.58 -16.03 -13.19
C HIS A 3 30.33 -16.20 -12.30
N ARG A 4 29.39 -17.03 -12.76
CA ARG A 4 28.43 -17.72 -11.89
C ARG A 4 29.22 -18.68 -11.01
N THR A 5 29.27 -18.45 -9.70
CA THR A 5 29.59 -19.52 -8.74
C THR A 5 28.40 -20.48 -8.71
N GLU A 6 28.56 -21.66 -9.31
CA GLU A 6 27.71 -22.83 -9.09
C GLU A 6 27.84 -23.25 -7.62
N GLY A 7 26.73 -23.39 -6.88
CA GLY A 7 26.78 -24.06 -5.58
C GLY A 7 25.65 -23.81 -4.59
N ASP A 8 24.89 -22.71 -4.70
CA ASP A 8 23.90 -22.41 -3.65
C ASP A 8 22.59 -23.18 -3.88
N PRO A 9 22.07 -23.92 -2.88
CA PRO A 9 20.77 -24.58 -2.95
C PRO A 9 19.64 -23.60 -3.30
N THR A 10 18.88 -23.91 -4.34
CA THR A 10 17.72 -23.12 -4.80
C THR A 10 16.41 -23.83 -4.50
N CYS A 11 15.39 -23.07 -4.13
CA CYS A 11 14.04 -23.57 -3.89
C CYS A 11 13.46 -24.12 -5.21
N PRO A 12 12.89 -25.33 -5.26
CA PRO A 12 12.36 -25.90 -6.49
C PRO A 12 11.08 -25.20 -6.98
N PHE A 13 10.40 -24.45 -6.11
CA PHE A 13 9.11 -23.81 -6.40
C PHE A 13 9.19 -22.30 -6.68
N CYS A 14 10.35 -21.65 -6.48
CA CYS A 14 10.50 -20.21 -6.70
C CYS A 14 11.98 -19.77 -6.81
N PRO A 15 12.29 -18.52 -7.21
CA PRO A 15 13.67 -18.03 -7.34
C PRO A 15 14.47 -17.86 -6.04
N PHE A 16 13.97 -18.28 -4.88
CA PHE A 16 14.68 -18.16 -3.60
C PHE A 16 15.85 -19.15 -3.53
N SER A 17 16.99 -18.72 -2.99
CA SER A 17 18.17 -19.56 -2.77
C SER A 17 18.84 -19.18 -1.45
N ASP A 18 19.31 -20.17 -0.70
CA ASP A 18 20.12 -19.95 0.50
C ASP A 18 21.22 -21.00 0.60
N THR A 19 22.39 -20.58 1.07
CA THR A 19 23.58 -21.43 1.25
C THR A 19 23.36 -22.59 2.23
N ASP A 20 22.36 -22.51 3.11
CA ASP A 20 22.07 -23.52 4.11
C ASP A 20 20.76 -24.25 3.80
N SER A 21 20.89 -25.57 3.59
CA SER A 21 19.81 -26.47 3.17
C SER A 21 18.69 -26.61 4.20
N ASN A 22 18.96 -26.48 5.50
CA ASN A 22 17.91 -26.56 6.53
C ASN A 22 16.97 -25.35 6.43
N PHE A 23 17.51 -24.18 6.12
CA PHE A 23 16.70 -22.99 5.93
C PHE A 23 15.97 -22.98 4.60
N LEU A 24 16.56 -23.60 3.57
CA LEU A 24 15.83 -23.84 2.34
C LEU A 24 14.61 -24.75 2.59
N ALA A 25 14.74 -25.76 3.46
CA ALA A 25 13.62 -26.59 3.88
C ALA A 25 12.56 -25.81 4.68
N GLU A 26 12.97 -24.98 5.66
CA GLU A 26 12.04 -24.10 6.40
C GLU A 26 11.31 -23.12 5.45
N HIS A 27 11.99 -22.60 4.43
CA HIS A 27 11.38 -21.77 3.41
C HIS A 27 10.31 -22.52 2.62
N VAL A 28 10.60 -23.76 2.20
CA VAL A 28 9.67 -24.62 1.47
C VAL A 28 8.45 -24.91 2.34
N GLU A 29 8.64 -25.35 3.59
CA GLU A 29 7.54 -25.64 4.51
C GLU A 29 6.66 -24.41 4.78
N ALA A 30 7.26 -23.23 4.93
CA ALA A 30 6.53 -22.01 5.28
C ALA A 30 5.85 -21.33 4.08
N CYS A 31 6.38 -21.45 2.87
CA CYS A 31 5.90 -20.74 1.68
C CYS A 31 5.23 -21.63 0.63
N HIS A 32 5.37 -22.95 0.76
CA HIS A 32 4.86 -23.96 -0.15
C HIS A 32 4.27 -25.15 0.65
N PRO A 33 3.26 -24.92 1.51
CA PRO A 33 2.65 -26.00 2.28
C PRO A 33 2.01 -27.03 1.33
N ASP A 34 2.32 -28.32 1.51
CA ASP A 34 1.75 -29.41 0.71
C ASP A 34 0.22 -29.40 0.83
N ASN A 35 -0.47 -29.07 -0.25
CA ASN A 35 -1.93 -29.01 -0.30
C ASN A 35 -2.52 -30.39 -0.69
N ASP A 36 -2.01 -31.46 -0.08
CA ASP A 36 -2.47 -32.82 -0.29
C ASP A 36 -2.76 -33.52 1.05
N THR A 37 -4.02 -33.47 1.47
CA THR A 37 -4.57 -34.54 2.33
C THR A 37 -6.08 -34.63 2.19
N ARG A 38 -6.53 -35.34 1.15
CA ARG A 38 -7.79 -36.09 1.22
C ARG A 38 -7.48 -37.55 1.50
N THR A 39 -8.02 -37.99 2.64
CA THR A 39 -8.54 -39.33 2.99
C THR A 39 -7.62 -40.49 3.41
N SER A 40 -7.94 -40.99 4.62
CA SER A 40 -7.85 -42.38 5.16
C SER A 40 -6.53 -42.72 5.88
N GLN A 41 -6.44 -43.29 7.08
CA GLN A 41 -7.33 -43.93 8.08
C GLN A 41 -6.70 -43.61 9.46
N GLY A 42 -7.42 -43.30 10.54
CA GLY A 42 -8.30 -44.19 11.29
C GLY A 42 -7.49 -45.02 12.28
N GLU A 43 -7.35 -44.56 13.54
CA GLU A 43 -7.22 -45.45 14.70
C GLU A 43 -7.47 -44.70 16.03
N ASP A 44 -8.38 -45.29 16.82
CA ASP A 44 -8.91 -44.88 18.12
C ASP A 44 -7.85 -44.84 19.22
N TYR A 45 -7.81 -43.78 20.04
CA TYR A 45 -7.54 -43.92 21.48
C TYR A 45 -8.32 -42.89 22.30
N ARG A 46 -9.21 -43.42 23.15
CA ARG A 46 -9.95 -42.70 24.19
C ARG A 46 -9.02 -42.34 25.35
N TYR A 47 -9.08 -41.11 25.84
CA TYR A 47 -9.03 -40.80 27.28
C TYR A 47 -9.76 -39.47 27.55
N ALA A 48 -10.69 -39.52 28.49
CA ALA A 48 -11.40 -38.37 29.04
C ALA A 48 -10.63 -37.83 30.26
N ASP A 49 -10.48 -36.51 30.36
CA ASP A 49 -10.84 -35.66 31.52
C ASP A 49 -10.18 -34.27 31.35
N GLY A 50 -10.89 -33.19 31.70
CA GLY A 50 -10.36 -31.82 31.64
C GLY A 50 -11.29 -30.73 31.09
N THR A 51 -12.59 -30.79 31.38
CA THR A 51 -13.55 -29.70 31.09
C THR A 51 -13.28 -28.48 31.97
N PHE A 52 -12.38 -27.59 31.55
CA PHE A 52 -12.46 -26.13 31.82
C PHE A 52 -11.51 -25.27 30.95
N ALA A 53 -10.61 -25.85 30.14
CA ALA A 53 -9.72 -25.13 29.22
C ALA A 53 -10.19 -25.08 27.74
N MET A 54 -11.24 -25.84 27.41
CA MET A 54 -11.63 -26.13 26.03
C MET A 54 -12.48 -25.03 25.37
N GLN A 55 -13.20 -24.20 26.14
CA GLN A 55 -14.00 -23.11 25.56
C GLN A 55 -13.16 -21.93 25.05
N GLN A 56 -11.98 -21.70 25.61
CA GLN A 56 -11.08 -20.64 25.15
C GLN A 56 -10.28 -21.06 23.92
N GLN A 57 -9.87 -22.33 23.83
CA GLN A 57 -9.18 -22.88 22.66
C GLN A 57 -10.10 -23.05 21.43
N VAL A 58 -11.35 -23.49 21.61
CA VAL A 58 -12.32 -23.63 20.50
C VAL A 58 -12.74 -22.27 19.93
N SER A 59 -12.82 -21.23 20.77
CA SER A 59 -13.10 -19.86 20.30
C SER A 59 -11.91 -19.25 19.53
N LEU A 60 -10.68 -19.58 19.92
CA LEU A 60 -9.45 -19.13 19.24
C LEU A 60 -9.18 -19.90 17.94
N SER A 61 -9.48 -21.20 17.88
CA SER A 61 -9.35 -22.00 16.65
C SER A 61 -10.36 -21.56 15.59
N ASN A 62 -11.62 -21.34 15.99
CA ASN A 62 -12.66 -20.86 15.09
C ASN A 62 -12.35 -19.43 14.60
N ALA A 63 -11.83 -18.55 15.46
CA ALA A 63 -11.41 -17.21 15.05
C ALA A 63 -10.21 -17.24 14.08
N LYS A 64 -9.24 -18.15 14.28
CA LYS A 64 -8.11 -18.35 13.36
C LYS A 64 -8.57 -18.86 11.99
N GLU A 65 -9.45 -19.87 11.93
CA GLU A 65 -10.00 -20.38 10.67
C GLU A 65 -10.84 -19.33 9.92
N VAL A 66 -11.62 -18.51 10.65
CA VAL A 66 -12.42 -17.44 10.04
C VAL A 66 -11.55 -16.28 9.52
N ILE A 67 -10.42 -15.98 10.15
CA ILE A 67 -9.48 -14.96 9.65
C ILE A 67 -8.72 -15.52 8.44
N LEU A 68 -8.16 -16.73 8.52
CA LEU A 68 -7.39 -17.32 7.41
C LEU A 68 -8.26 -17.56 6.18
N SER A 69 -9.53 -17.95 6.35
CA SER A 69 -10.44 -18.21 5.23
C SER A 69 -10.79 -16.98 4.36
N ARG A 70 -10.48 -15.76 4.81
CA ARG A 70 -10.69 -14.52 4.04
C ARG A 70 -9.48 -14.10 3.22
N TYR A 71 -8.33 -14.75 3.44
CA TYR A 71 -7.08 -14.47 2.76
C TYR A 71 -6.69 -15.66 1.88
N MET A 72 -6.12 -15.36 0.72
CA MET A 72 -5.69 -16.37 -0.24
C MET A 72 -4.35 -15.98 -0.85
N GLU A 73 -3.57 -17.00 -1.20
CA GLU A 73 -2.32 -16.80 -1.92
C GLU A 73 -2.61 -16.39 -3.37
N CYS A 74 -1.80 -15.47 -3.89
CA CYS A 74 -1.92 -15.05 -5.27
C CYS A 74 -1.63 -16.24 -6.22
N PRO A 75 -2.53 -16.52 -7.18
CA PRO A 75 -2.37 -17.66 -8.11
C PRO A 75 -1.19 -17.51 -9.08
N TYR A 76 -0.64 -16.30 -9.23
CA TYR A 76 0.59 -16.06 -10.01
C TYR A 76 1.87 -16.48 -9.25
N GLY A 77 1.76 -16.91 -7.99
CA GLY A 77 2.91 -17.34 -7.20
C GLY A 77 3.86 -16.20 -6.80
N CYS A 78 3.38 -14.97 -6.76
CA CYS A 78 4.20 -13.78 -6.42
C CYS A 78 4.58 -13.70 -4.92
N GLY A 79 4.07 -14.62 -4.09
CA GLY A 79 4.34 -14.69 -2.65
C GLY A 79 3.48 -13.75 -1.81
N GLU A 80 2.40 -13.21 -2.39
CA GLU A 80 1.46 -12.32 -1.73
C GLU A 80 0.22 -13.06 -1.23
N THR A 81 -0.20 -12.73 -0.02
CA THR A 81 -1.45 -13.21 0.59
C THR A 81 -2.41 -12.04 0.66
N VAL A 82 -3.46 -12.08 -0.15
CA VAL A 82 -4.42 -10.98 -0.32
C VAL A 82 -5.81 -11.39 0.14
N MET A 83 -6.64 -10.42 0.55
CA MET A 83 -8.04 -10.73 0.81
C MET A 83 -8.76 -11.04 -0.50
N GLU A 84 -9.81 -11.86 -0.45
CA GLU A 84 -10.63 -12.22 -1.62
C GLU A 84 -11.14 -10.97 -2.37
N ALA A 85 -11.55 -9.92 -1.65
CA ALA A 85 -11.99 -8.66 -2.24
C ALA A 85 -10.90 -7.88 -3.01
N GLU A 86 -9.63 -8.07 -2.63
CA GLU A 86 -8.46 -7.47 -3.30
C GLU A 86 -8.02 -8.26 -4.54
N LEU A 87 -8.30 -9.57 -4.58
CA LEU A 87 -7.73 -10.44 -5.61
C LEU A 87 -7.95 -9.90 -7.03
N PRO A 88 -9.15 -9.45 -7.47
CA PRO A 88 -9.30 -8.91 -8.81
C PRO A 88 -8.40 -7.71 -9.10
N ALA A 89 -8.25 -6.80 -8.14
CA ALA A 89 -7.40 -5.63 -8.28
C ALA A 89 -5.91 -6.02 -8.28
N HIS A 90 -5.53 -7.02 -7.50
CA HIS A 90 -4.19 -7.59 -7.48
C HIS A 90 -3.84 -8.26 -8.82
N LEU A 91 -4.75 -9.03 -9.40
CA LEU A 91 -4.57 -9.65 -10.72
C LEU A 91 -4.52 -8.62 -11.86
N ASP A 92 -5.33 -7.57 -11.78
CA ASP A 92 -5.27 -6.43 -12.70
C ASP A 92 -3.89 -5.76 -12.73
N LEU A 93 -3.19 -5.77 -11.59
CA LEU A 93 -1.86 -5.20 -11.45
C LEU A 93 -0.78 -6.10 -12.06
N HIS A 94 -0.90 -7.43 -11.92
CA HIS A 94 -0.07 -8.36 -12.70
C HIS A 94 -0.24 -8.17 -14.20
N ALA A 95 -1.49 -8.08 -14.67
CA ALA A 95 -1.77 -7.79 -16.07
C ALA A 95 -1.18 -6.45 -16.51
N ALA A 96 -1.28 -5.40 -15.68
CA ALA A 96 -0.70 -4.10 -15.98
C ALA A 96 0.84 -4.15 -16.05
N GLU A 97 1.48 -4.94 -15.18
CA GLU A 97 2.93 -5.16 -15.20
C GLU A 97 3.38 -5.90 -16.46
N GLU A 98 2.74 -7.02 -16.82
CA GLU A 98 3.02 -7.77 -18.06
C GLU A 98 2.83 -6.90 -19.31
N ILE A 99 1.74 -6.14 -19.37
CA ILE A 99 1.45 -5.24 -20.49
C ILE A 99 2.46 -4.09 -20.57
N ALA A 100 2.98 -3.60 -19.43
CA ALA A 100 4.03 -2.59 -19.41
C ALA A 100 5.41 -3.15 -19.79
N LEU A 101 5.62 -4.46 -19.62
CA LEU A 101 6.85 -5.18 -19.99
C LEU A 101 6.87 -5.56 -21.48
N GLY A 102 5.72 -5.88 -22.07
CA GLY A 102 5.60 -6.27 -23.48
C GLY A 102 5.44 -5.08 -24.44
N GLU A 103 6.39 -4.90 -25.36
CA GLU A 103 5.98 -4.49 -26.71
C GLU A 103 5.07 -5.62 -27.24
N ALA A 104 3.85 -5.27 -27.63
CA ALA A 104 2.74 -6.21 -27.84
C ALA A 104 3.17 -7.52 -28.56
N PRO A 105 2.87 -8.71 -28.02
CA PRO A 105 2.94 -9.92 -28.82
C PRO A 105 1.71 -9.95 -29.73
N ALA A 106 1.96 -10.03 -31.03
CA ALA A 106 0.94 -10.32 -32.02
C ALA A 106 0.49 -11.78 -31.88
N HIS A 107 -0.49 -12.08 -31.03
CA HIS A 107 -1.21 -13.35 -31.09
C HIS A 107 -2.71 -13.19 -30.83
N SER A 108 -3.47 -13.80 -31.73
CA SER A 108 -4.91 -13.69 -31.95
C SER A 108 -5.75 -14.14 -30.75
N PRO A 109 -6.94 -13.54 -30.53
CA PRO A 109 -7.83 -13.95 -29.45
C PRO A 109 -8.43 -15.33 -29.75
N VAL A 110 -8.24 -16.27 -28.82
CA VAL A 110 -9.04 -17.48 -28.71
C VAL A 110 -10.45 -17.07 -28.29
N GLN A 111 -11.45 -17.45 -29.09
CA GLN A 111 -12.85 -17.16 -28.82
C GLN A 111 -13.35 -17.90 -27.57
N PRO A 112 -14.12 -17.24 -26.68
CA PRO A 112 -14.97 -17.92 -25.72
C PRO A 112 -16.18 -18.53 -26.42
N SER A 113 -16.39 -19.83 -26.21
CA SER A 113 -17.56 -20.58 -26.66
C SER A 113 -18.86 -20.02 -26.08
N GLU A 114 -19.86 -19.91 -26.97
CA GLU A 114 -21.22 -19.48 -26.68
C GLU A 114 -21.96 -20.48 -25.78
N ILE A 115 -22.23 -20.15 -24.52
CA ILE A 115 -23.44 -20.58 -23.79
C ILE A 115 -23.84 -19.45 -22.81
N ALA A 116 -25.16 -19.23 -22.70
CA ALA A 116 -25.86 -18.24 -21.86
C ALA A 116 -26.06 -16.83 -22.44
N ARG A 117 -26.66 -16.78 -23.65
CA ARG A 117 -27.68 -15.76 -23.91
C ARG A 117 -28.95 -16.19 -23.18
N HIS A 118 -29.46 -15.38 -22.25
CA HIS A 118 -30.84 -14.88 -22.26
C HIS A 118 -31.16 -14.07 -20.99
N ALA A 119 -31.57 -12.81 -21.25
CA ALA A 119 -32.50 -11.97 -20.50
C ALA A 119 -32.15 -11.52 -19.07
N HIS A 120 -31.82 -10.23 -18.92
CA HIS A 120 -32.72 -9.25 -18.28
C HIS A 120 -32.34 -7.82 -18.68
N GLU A 121 -33.36 -7.02 -18.99
CA GLU A 121 -33.33 -5.68 -19.57
C GLU A 121 -32.64 -4.59 -18.72
N PRO A 122 -32.14 -3.51 -19.35
CA PRO A 122 -31.60 -2.35 -18.65
C PRO A 122 -32.71 -1.42 -18.13
N LEU A 123 -32.79 -1.24 -16.82
CA LEU A 123 -33.51 -0.13 -16.22
C LEU A 123 -32.69 1.15 -16.42
N ILE A 124 -33.13 1.97 -17.37
CA ILE A 124 -32.70 3.36 -17.56
C ILE A 124 -33.20 4.17 -16.37
N GLY A 125 -32.33 4.39 -15.39
CA GLY A 125 -32.53 5.32 -14.28
C GLY A 125 -31.63 6.54 -14.47
N SER A 126 -32.11 7.53 -15.22
CA SER A 126 -31.50 8.86 -15.33
C SER A 126 -31.58 9.57 -13.97
N SER A 127 -30.50 9.56 -13.20
CA SER A 127 -30.38 10.41 -12.00
C SER A 127 -29.53 11.64 -12.33
N PRO A 128 -30.12 12.85 -12.41
CA PRO A 128 -29.38 14.08 -12.64
C PRO A 128 -28.71 14.55 -11.34
N TYR A 129 -27.38 14.50 -11.28
CA TYR A 129 -26.64 15.28 -10.28
C TYR A 129 -26.89 16.78 -10.53
N PRO A 130 -27.24 17.58 -9.52
CA PRO A 130 -27.43 19.02 -9.70
C PRO A 130 -26.09 19.67 -10.01
N LYS A 131 -26.03 20.40 -11.13
CA LYS A 131 -24.96 21.34 -11.45
C LYS A 131 -24.94 22.43 -10.38
N LEU A 132 -23.91 22.47 -9.56
CA LEU A 132 -23.68 23.55 -8.60
C LEU A 132 -23.27 24.84 -9.37
N PRO A 133 -23.95 25.99 -9.17
CA PRO A 133 -23.53 27.26 -9.76
C PRO A 133 -22.25 27.78 -9.11
N LEU A 134 -21.31 28.28 -9.94
CA LEU A 134 -20.26 29.19 -9.47
C LEU A 134 -20.91 30.54 -9.16
N GLU A 135 -21.08 30.88 -7.89
CA GLU A 135 -21.29 32.27 -7.46
C GLU A 135 -20.03 32.82 -6.78
N LYS A 136 -19.68 34.05 -7.19
CA LYS A 136 -18.55 34.84 -6.71
C LYS A 136 -18.82 35.26 -5.26
N PHE A 137 -17.97 34.83 -4.34
CA PHE A 137 -17.96 35.38 -2.99
C PHE A 137 -16.89 36.48 -2.89
N GLU A 138 -17.34 37.72 -2.71
CA GLU A 138 -16.49 38.83 -2.28
C GLU A 138 -16.20 38.74 -0.77
N PRO A 139 -15.01 39.18 -0.31
CA PRO A 139 -14.59 39.03 1.08
C PRO A 139 -15.24 40.10 1.97
N ARG A 140 -15.88 39.68 3.07
CA ARG A 140 -16.21 40.57 4.19
C ARG A 140 -15.35 40.28 5.40
N THR A 141 -14.94 41.38 6.01
CA THR A 141 -13.94 41.59 7.05
C THR A 141 -14.17 40.85 8.37
N ALA A 142 -13.06 40.56 9.04
CA ALA A 142 -12.95 39.89 10.33
C ALA A 142 -13.81 40.49 11.47
N SER A 143 -14.34 39.62 12.32
CA SER A 143 -14.64 39.95 13.72
C SER A 143 -14.34 38.76 14.63
N LYS A 144 -13.85 39.07 15.82
CA LYS A 144 -13.29 38.16 16.83
C LYS A 144 -14.40 37.56 17.73
N HIS A 145 -14.08 36.38 18.26
CA HIS A 145 -14.70 35.67 19.40
C HIS A 145 -15.89 34.75 19.09
N GLY A 146 -15.63 33.45 19.26
CA GLY A 146 -16.62 32.38 19.30
C GLY A 146 -15.90 31.06 19.51
N HIS A 147 -15.82 30.61 20.77
CA HIS A 147 -15.38 29.25 21.11
C HIS A 147 -16.44 28.27 20.62
N ASP A 148 -16.25 27.71 19.42
CA ASP A 148 -17.05 26.57 18.97
C ASP A 148 -16.27 25.27 19.17
N LYS A 149 -16.83 24.47 20.08
CA LYS A 149 -16.44 23.10 20.39
C LYS A 149 -16.71 22.24 19.15
N TYR A 150 -15.66 21.96 18.37
CA TYR A 150 -15.71 20.82 17.46
C TYR A 150 -15.77 19.55 18.29
N LEU A 151 -16.90 18.85 18.20
CA LEU A 151 -17.08 17.48 18.68
C LEU A 151 -16.07 16.60 17.93
N ALA A 152 -14.96 16.32 18.60
CA ALA A 152 -14.04 15.25 18.21
C ALA A 152 -14.81 13.92 18.33
N GLY A 153 -15.30 13.41 17.19
CA GLY A 153 -15.80 12.04 17.12
C GLY A 153 -14.66 11.09 17.46
N GLU A 154 -14.87 10.21 18.44
CA GLU A 154 -13.92 9.17 18.79
C GLU A 154 -13.57 8.36 17.53
N ILE A 155 -12.28 8.31 17.20
CA ILE A 155 -11.74 7.47 16.14
C ILE A 155 -12.12 6.02 16.49
N LYS A 156 -13.08 5.45 15.77
CA LYS A 156 -13.43 4.04 15.92
C LYS A 156 -12.31 3.21 15.28
N ARG A 157 -11.27 2.99 16.07
CA ARG A 157 -10.07 2.21 15.70
C ARG A 157 -10.53 0.85 15.21
N LEU A 158 -10.00 0.46 14.06
CA LEU A 158 -10.29 -0.86 13.52
C LEU A 158 -9.61 -1.91 14.42
N GLY A 159 -10.41 -2.84 14.95
CA GLY A 159 -9.96 -3.75 16.01
C GLY A 159 -9.00 -4.85 15.53
N ARG A 160 -8.64 -5.77 16.44
CA ARG A 160 -7.70 -6.91 16.26
C ARG A 160 -7.85 -7.74 14.97
N SER A 161 -9.02 -7.71 14.31
CA SER A 161 -9.24 -8.32 12.99
C SER A 161 -8.35 -7.76 11.88
N GLU A 162 -7.68 -6.64 12.13
CA GLU A 162 -6.83 -5.95 11.14
C GLU A 162 -5.36 -6.33 11.17
N LEU A 163 -4.95 -7.18 12.12
CA LEU A 163 -3.57 -7.61 12.28
C LEU A 163 -3.11 -8.64 11.23
N GLY A 164 -3.98 -8.92 10.25
CA GLY A 164 -3.72 -9.81 9.13
C GLY A 164 -3.63 -11.29 9.52
N PRO A 165 -3.17 -12.16 8.59
CA PRO A 165 -3.04 -13.60 8.81
C PRO A 165 -2.13 -13.98 9.99
N HIS A 166 -1.23 -13.08 10.39
CA HIS A 166 -0.23 -13.29 11.44
C HIS A 166 -0.59 -12.64 12.78
N ALA A 167 -1.87 -12.30 13.00
CA ALA A 167 -2.36 -11.64 14.21
C ALA A 167 -1.90 -12.29 15.53
N HIS A 168 -1.75 -13.61 15.54
CA HIS A 168 -1.36 -14.39 16.73
C HIS A 168 0.09 -14.89 16.68
N GLU A 169 0.88 -14.44 15.72
CA GLU A 169 2.28 -14.84 15.62
C GLU A 169 3.08 -14.30 16.80
N LYS A 170 3.90 -15.18 17.39
CA LYS A 170 4.85 -14.81 18.44
C LYS A 170 6.18 -14.35 17.87
N GLN A 171 6.63 -14.98 16.79
CA GLN A 171 7.90 -14.73 16.13
C GLN A 171 7.78 -15.16 14.66
N MET A 172 8.31 -14.35 13.76
CA MET A 172 8.40 -14.65 12.33
C MET A 172 9.44 -15.75 12.06
N PRO A 173 9.33 -16.46 10.92
CA PRO A 173 10.32 -17.46 10.52
C PRO A 173 11.75 -16.92 10.49
N SER A 174 12.71 -17.78 10.84
CA SER A 174 14.13 -17.43 10.99
C SER A 174 14.74 -16.91 9.68
N TRP A 175 14.36 -17.52 8.54
CA TRP A 175 14.81 -17.12 7.21
C TRP A 175 14.35 -15.69 6.86
N LEU A 176 13.09 -15.35 7.19
CA LEU A 176 12.52 -14.03 6.94
C LEU A 176 13.20 -12.99 7.82
N ARG A 177 13.40 -13.31 9.10
CA ARG A 177 14.13 -12.43 10.01
C ARG A 177 15.54 -12.11 9.48
N ARG A 178 16.30 -13.13 9.07
CA ARG A 178 17.65 -12.92 8.50
C ARG A 178 17.63 -12.14 7.19
N MET A 179 16.60 -12.33 6.35
CA MET A 179 16.40 -11.52 5.15
C MET A 179 16.19 -10.03 5.51
N LEU A 180 15.39 -9.74 6.54
CA LEU A 180 15.17 -8.38 7.02
C LEU A 180 16.40 -7.78 7.72
N GLU A 181 17.17 -8.58 8.47
CA GLU A 181 18.40 -8.17 9.17
C GLU A 181 19.56 -7.90 8.20
N ARG A 182 19.72 -8.71 7.16
CA ARG A 182 20.69 -8.46 6.08
C ARG A 182 20.42 -7.13 5.36
N GLY A 183 19.18 -6.65 5.43
CA GLY A 183 18.76 -5.43 4.75
C GLY A 183 18.75 -5.60 3.23
N GLN A 184 18.46 -4.50 2.54
CA GLN A 184 18.38 -4.50 1.08
C GLN A 184 19.78 -4.44 0.46
N LYS A 185 19.96 -5.15 -0.65
CA LYS A 185 21.18 -5.03 -1.46
C LYS A 185 21.26 -3.61 -2.04
N SER A 186 22.22 -2.83 -1.58
CA SER A 186 22.54 -1.52 -2.14
C SER A 186 23.45 -1.66 -3.35
N ILE A 187 23.02 -1.18 -4.51
CA ILE A 187 23.89 -1.01 -5.68
C ILE A 187 24.40 0.42 -5.66
N PHE A 188 25.71 0.61 -5.58
CA PHE A 188 26.29 1.95 -5.67
C PHE A 188 26.30 2.41 -7.12
N THR A 189 25.54 3.46 -7.42
CA THR A 189 25.55 4.12 -8.73
C THR A 189 26.29 5.44 -8.62
N ASN A 190 27.20 5.72 -9.55
CA ASN A 190 27.86 7.01 -9.63
C ASN A 190 27.02 7.92 -10.52
N THR A 191 26.36 8.92 -9.95
CA THR A 191 25.57 9.91 -10.69
C THR A 191 26.42 11.17 -10.86
N LEU A 192 26.56 11.64 -12.11
CA LEU A 192 27.21 12.91 -12.38
C LEU A 192 26.25 14.04 -12.01
N THR A 193 26.65 14.91 -11.09
CA THR A 193 25.87 16.11 -10.74
C THR A 193 25.96 17.15 -11.84
N THR A 194 25.03 18.11 -11.86
CA THR A 194 25.04 19.26 -12.77
C THR A 194 26.34 20.09 -12.71
N ASN A 195 27.09 19.98 -11.62
CA ASN A 195 28.37 20.66 -11.42
C ASN A 195 29.59 19.78 -11.82
N GLY A 196 29.36 18.64 -12.48
CA GLY A 196 30.43 17.72 -12.91
C GLY A 196 31.02 16.83 -11.80
N ALA A 197 30.56 16.97 -10.55
CA ALA A 197 31.01 16.12 -9.45
C ALA A 197 30.30 14.75 -9.49
N LEU A 198 31.04 13.66 -9.30
CA LEU A 198 30.49 12.32 -9.15
C LEU A 198 29.91 12.16 -7.74
N ARG A 199 28.59 11.96 -7.65
CA ARG A 199 27.92 11.58 -6.40
C ARG A 199 27.65 10.08 -6.42
N ARG A 200 28.27 9.35 -5.51
CA ARG A 200 27.92 7.95 -5.27
C ARG A 200 26.58 7.91 -4.54
N THR A 201 25.56 7.36 -5.17
CA THR A 201 24.22 7.20 -4.61
C THR A 201 23.93 5.70 -4.48
N ALA A 202 23.60 5.25 -3.28
CA ALA A 202 23.08 3.90 -3.08
C ALA A 202 21.70 3.81 -3.75
N ALA A 203 21.52 2.87 -4.66
CA ALA A 203 20.24 2.49 -5.22
C ALA A 203 19.80 1.19 -4.56
N PHE A 204 18.64 1.21 -3.91
CA PHE A 204 18.04 0.02 -3.34
C PHE A 204 17.11 -0.64 -4.35
N GLU A 205 17.14 -1.98 -4.44
CA GLU A 205 16.45 -2.74 -5.49
C GLU A 205 14.91 -2.51 -5.52
N ASN A 206 14.33 -2.26 -4.34
CA ASN A 206 12.91 -2.07 -4.15
C ASN A 206 12.52 -0.58 -4.01
N GLU A 207 13.43 0.34 -4.36
CA GLU A 207 13.20 1.78 -4.30
C GLU A 207 13.28 2.41 -5.70
N MET A 208 12.34 3.29 -6.03
CA MET A 208 12.37 4.07 -7.26
C MET A 208 12.10 5.55 -7.00
N THR A 209 13.07 6.38 -7.39
CA THR A 209 12.96 7.84 -7.36
C THR A 209 12.18 8.38 -8.56
N ASP A 210 11.72 9.63 -8.47
CA ASP A 210 11.15 10.40 -9.58
C ASP A 210 9.95 9.74 -10.29
N VAL A 211 9.21 8.90 -9.58
CA VAL A 211 7.98 8.30 -10.11
C VAL A 211 6.87 9.36 -10.22
N THR A 212 6.69 10.25 -9.24
CA THR A 212 5.61 11.25 -9.31
C THR A 212 5.77 12.25 -10.47
N PRO A 213 6.97 12.73 -10.85
CA PRO A 213 7.16 13.46 -12.11
C PRO A 213 6.81 12.66 -13.36
N VAL A 214 7.06 11.34 -13.39
CA VAL A 214 6.65 10.48 -14.50
C VAL A 214 5.12 10.40 -14.58
N LEU A 215 4.45 10.16 -13.45
CA LEU A 215 2.99 10.14 -13.38
C LEU A 215 2.38 11.46 -13.82
N ALA A 216 2.96 12.59 -13.41
CA ALA A 216 2.53 13.92 -13.85
C ALA A 216 2.55 14.05 -15.39
N ARG A 217 3.65 13.61 -16.05
CA ARG A 217 3.74 13.61 -17.52
C ARG A 217 2.70 12.70 -18.17
N LEU A 218 2.48 11.52 -17.60
CA LEU A 218 1.48 10.56 -18.10
C LEU A 218 0.06 11.12 -17.98
N CYS A 219 -0.31 11.69 -16.83
CA CYS A 219 -1.61 12.35 -16.63
C CYS A 219 -1.80 13.51 -17.62
N GLY A 220 -0.75 14.28 -17.92
CA GLY A 220 -0.80 15.35 -18.92
C GLY A 220 -1.14 14.84 -20.32
N ARG A 221 -0.63 13.66 -20.69
CA ARG A 221 -0.85 13.02 -22.00
C ARG A 221 -2.16 12.23 -22.10
N ASP A 222 -2.66 11.69 -21.00
CA ASP A 222 -3.94 10.97 -20.97
C ASP A 222 -5.10 11.94 -21.26
N LYS A 223 -5.73 11.78 -22.42
CA LYS A 223 -6.82 12.66 -22.87
C LYS A 223 -8.07 12.59 -21.99
N SER A 224 -8.25 11.50 -21.23
CA SER A 224 -9.41 11.33 -20.34
C SER A 224 -9.25 12.02 -18.98
N VAL A 225 -8.04 12.52 -18.69
CA VAL A 225 -7.77 13.30 -17.47
C VAL A 225 -8.11 14.75 -17.75
N GLN A 226 -9.04 15.29 -16.97
CA GLN A 226 -9.40 16.70 -16.98
C GLN A 226 -8.37 17.51 -16.18
N ARG A 227 -8.05 17.05 -14.98
CA ARG A 227 -7.07 17.69 -14.09
C ARG A 227 -6.41 16.68 -13.17
N ALA A 228 -5.13 16.84 -12.87
CA ALA A 228 -4.40 16.00 -11.92
C ALA A 228 -3.54 16.84 -10.96
N PHE A 229 -3.46 16.37 -9.72
CA PHE A 229 -2.69 16.97 -8.64
C PHE A 229 -1.74 15.91 -8.08
N LEU A 230 -0.46 16.24 -7.95
CA LEU A 230 0.56 15.33 -7.44
C LEU A 230 1.22 15.94 -6.20
N CYS A 231 1.56 15.11 -5.23
CA CYS A 231 2.39 15.49 -4.08
C CYS A 231 3.84 15.78 -4.52
N SER A 232 4.68 16.17 -3.57
CA SER A 232 6.08 16.47 -3.83
C SER A 232 6.82 15.35 -4.55
N SER A 233 7.74 15.69 -5.45
CA SER A 233 8.64 14.74 -6.12
C SER A 233 9.68 14.10 -5.20
N MET A 234 9.73 14.53 -3.94
CA MET A 234 10.65 14.04 -2.92
C MET A 234 10.26 12.70 -2.30
N VAL A 235 9.02 12.22 -2.53
CA VAL A 235 8.63 10.86 -2.16
C VAL A 235 9.20 9.86 -3.16
N HIS A 236 9.80 8.79 -2.66
CA HIS A 236 10.20 7.65 -3.49
C HIS A 236 9.16 6.54 -3.39
N GLN A 237 8.99 5.76 -4.46
CA GLN A 237 8.19 4.54 -4.41
C GLN A 237 9.02 3.43 -3.79
N ILE A 238 8.48 2.76 -2.78
CA ILE A 238 9.12 1.61 -2.13
C ILE A 238 8.19 0.42 -2.24
N SER A 239 8.66 -0.65 -2.87
CA SER A 239 7.94 -1.92 -2.93
C SER A 239 8.41 -2.86 -1.82
N LYS A 240 7.61 -3.88 -1.54
CA LYS A 240 8.04 -5.06 -0.81
C LYS A 240 9.01 -5.85 -1.66
N VAL A 241 9.83 -6.64 -0.98
CA VAL A 241 10.62 -7.68 -1.64
C VAL A 241 9.79 -8.96 -1.78
N PRO A 242 10.08 -9.84 -2.76
CA PRO A 242 9.33 -11.08 -2.90
C PRO A 242 9.31 -11.89 -1.60
N LYS A 243 8.14 -12.42 -1.24
CA LYS A 243 7.91 -13.23 -0.02
C LYS A 243 8.18 -12.51 1.30
N GLU A 244 8.25 -11.19 1.31
CA GLU A 244 8.42 -10.43 2.56
C GLU A 244 7.22 -10.58 3.51
N GLY A 245 6.03 -10.87 2.99
CA GLY A 245 4.79 -10.95 3.77
C GLY A 245 4.10 -9.59 3.90
N GLY A 246 3.21 -9.44 4.89
CA GLY A 246 2.30 -8.29 5.00
C GLY A 246 2.87 -7.04 5.67
N PHE A 247 4.01 -6.57 5.17
CA PHE A 247 4.67 -5.36 5.69
C PHE A 247 4.28 -4.07 4.96
N CYS A 248 3.10 -4.01 4.33
CA CYS A 248 2.65 -2.84 3.56
C CYS A 248 2.67 -1.55 4.40
N GLY A 249 2.15 -1.56 5.63
CA GLY A 249 2.14 -0.39 6.51
C GLY A 249 3.54 0.15 6.80
N TYR A 250 4.51 -0.74 7.03
CA TYR A 250 5.90 -0.37 7.26
C TYR A 250 6.55 0.24 6.02
N ARG A 251 6.28 -0.32 4.82
CA ARG A 251 6.77 0.24 3.55
C ARG A 251 6.15 1.62 3.26
N ASN A 252 4.89 1.82 3.59
CA ASN A 252 4.24 3.13 3.51
C ASN A 252 4.89 4.14 4.46
N ILE A 253 5.19 3.75 5.71
CA ILE A 253 5.97 4.60 6.63
C ILE A 253 7.33 4.97 6.02
N GLN A 254 8.05 4.01 5.42
CA GLN A 254 9.32 4.31 4.73
C GLN A 254 9.12 5.32 3.60
N MET A 255 8.06 5.21 2.79
CA MET A 255 7.74 6.19 1.74
C MET A 255 7.50 7.59 2.33
N LEU A 256 6.73 7.72 3.41
CA LEU A 256 6.55 8.99 4.11
C LEU A 256 7.89 9.55 4.64
N ILE A 257 8.75 8.69 5.18
CA ILE A 257 10.09 9.07 5.65
C ILE A 257 10.97 9.59 4.49
N THR A 258 10.88 9.04 3.28
CA THR A 258 11.64 9.57 2.13
C THR A 258 11.28 11.03 1.87
N TYR A 259 10.00 11.37 1.89
CA TYR A 259 9.56 12.76 1.75
C TYR A 259 10.08 13.63 2.90
N ILE A 260 9.92 13.21 4.16
CA ILE A 260 10.39 13.96 5.34
C ILE A 260 11.89 14.25 5.25
N LYS A 261 12.70 13.24 4.91
CA LYS A 261 14.16 13.35 4.78
C LYS A 261 14.55 14.27 3.62
N ASN A 262 13.99 14.04 2.44
CA ASN A 262 14.36 14.75 1.22
C ASN A 262 13.88 16.21 1.23
N ALA A 263 12.72 16.48 1.84
CA ALA A 263 12.18 17.83 2.05
C ALA A 263 12.80 18.55 3.26
N ARG A 264 13.62 17.86 4.05
CA ARG A 264 14.22 18.39 5.29
C ARG A 264 13.19 18.99 6.24
N LEU A 265 12.07 18.29 6.41
CA LEU A 265 11.02 18.75 7.34
C LEU A 265 11.49 18.68 8.79
N PRO A 266 10.90 19.45 9.71
CA PRO A 266 11.19 19.31 11.14
C PRO A 266 11.07 17.86 11.60
N GLY A 267 12.11 17.36 12.28
CA GLY A 267 12.17 15.96 12.74
C GLY A 267 12.85 15.00 11.76
N HIS A 268 13.26 15.44 10.56
CA HIS A 268 14.01 14.60 9.63
C HIS A 268 15.34 14.09 10.20
N GLU A 269 15.94 14.83 11.13
CA GLU A 269 17.18 14.48 11.82
C GLU A 269 17.02 13.20 12.67
N ARG A 270 15.78 12.82 12.99
CA ARG A 270 15.46 11.57 13.69
C ARG A 270 15.60 10.33 12.82
N PHE A 271 15.83 10.50 11.51
CA PHE A 271 16.08 9.42 10.57
C PHE A 271 17.48 9.55 9.93
N PRO A 272 18.58 9.39 10.69
CA PRO A 272 19.94 9.49 10.15
C PRO A 272 20.25 8.32 9.19
N GLY A 273 21.16 8.53 8.24
CA GLY A 273 21.65 7.47 7.36
C GLY A 273 20.62 6.99 6.33
N ASP A 274 20.49 5.68 6.19
CA ASP A 274 19.53 5.02 5.28
C ASP A 274 18.09 5.07 5.84
N LEU A 275 17.14 4.44 5.15
CA LEU A 275 15.79 4.27 5.67
C LEU A 275 15.78 3.22 6.79
N PRO A 276 14.97 3.40 7.86
CA PRO A 276 14.86 2.39 8.90
C PRO A 276 14.30 1.09 8.33
N THR A 277 14.89 -0.05 8.71
CA THR A 277 14.42 -1.38 8.32
C THR A 277 13.07 -1.69 8.96
N ILE A 278 12.40 -2.77 8.51
CA ILE A 278 11.15 -3.23 9.12
C ILE A 278 11.33 -3.50 10.63
N LEU A 279 12.42 -4.16 11.02
CA LEU A 279 12.70 -4.45 12.43
C LEU A 279 12.97 -3.18 13.24
N GLN A 280 13.69 -2.22 12.67
CA GLN A 280 13.91 -0.92 13.32
C GLN A 280 12.59 -0.15 13.46
N LEU A 281 11.72 -0.17 12.46
CA LEU A 281 10.39 0.43 12.56
C LEU A 281 9.54 -0.21 13.65
N GLN A 282 9.57 -1.54 13.78
CA GLN A 282 8.90 -2.24 14.90
C GLN A 282 9.42 -1.75 16.25
N ASP A 283 10.74 -1.63 16.39
CA ASP A 283 11.36 -1.12 17.61
C ASP A 283 10.93 0.32 17.90
N MET A 284 10.93 1.19 16.88
CA MET A 284 10.54 2.59 17.03
C MET A 284 9.06 2.76 17.39
N ILE A 285 8.16 1.97 16.79
CA ILE A 285 6.73 1.97 17.09
C ILE A 285 6.49 1.50 18.54
N GLU A 286 7.11 0.40 18.96
CA GLU A 286 6.96 -0.06 20.35
C GLU A 286 7.56 0.93 21.36
N ASN A 287 8.68 1.56 21.01
CA ASN A 287 9.24 2.64 21.85
C ASN A 287 8.28 3.84 21.93
N ALA A 288 7.50 4.13 20.89
CA ALA A 288 6.46 5.17 20.93
C ALA A 288 5.31 4.78 21.86
N TRP A 289 4.90 3.51 21.84
CA TRP A 289 3.92 2.98 22.79
C TRP A 289 4.39 3.09 24.24
N ASP A 290 5.68 2.79 24.50
CA ASP A 290 6.28 2.91 25.83
C ASP A 290 6.35 4.36 26.33
N GLN A 291 6.38 5.33 25.41
CA GLN A 291 6.27 6.77 25.70
C GLN A 291 4.83 7.25 25.86
N GLY A 292 3.83 6.38 25.70
CA GLY A 292 2.41 6.69 25.89
C GLY A 292 1.65 7.08 24.62
N PHE A 293 2.30 7.12 23.45
CA PHE A 293 1.62 7.42 22.18
C PHE A 293 0.88 6.18 21.69
N ASN A 294 -0.46 6.25 21.52
CA ASN A 294 -1.28 5.13 21.05
C ASN A 294 -0.98 3.77 21.73
N SER A 295 -0.62 3.81 23.02
CA SER A 295 -0.09 2.65 23.78
C SER A 295 -1.03 1.46 23.88
N VAL A 296 -2.33 1.66 23.61
CA VAL A 296 -3.33 0.59 23.48
C VAL A 296 -2.90 -0.48 22.46
N GLY A 297 -2.23 -0.09 21.37
CA GLY A 297 -1.76 -1.02 20.34
C GLY A 297 -0.83 -2.11 20.88
N LYS A 298 -0.03 -1.80 21.92
CA LYS A 298 0.84 -2.78 22.57
C LYS A 298 0.06 -3.92 23.21
N PHE A 299 -1.04 -3.60 23.89
CA PHE A 299 -1.91 -4.58 24.53
C PHE A 299 -2.78 -5.33 23.52
N GLU A 300 -3.26 -4.64 22.49
CA GLU A 300 -4.10 -5.26 21.45
C GLU A 300 -3.31 -6.26 20.61
N THR A 301 -2.05 -5.97 20.29
CA THR A 301 -1.20 -6.82 19.45
C THR A 301 -0.40 -7.86 20.23
N GLY A 302 -0.17 -7.62 21.53
CA GLY A 302 0.81 -8.38 22.32
C GLY A 302 2.26 -8.10 21.88
N GLY A 303 2.51 -6.95 21.26
CA GLY A 303 3.79 -6.59 20.64
C GLY A 303 3.87 -6.97 19.16
N ILE A 304 4.64 -6.21 18.41
CA ILE A 304 4.89 -6.40 16.97
C ILE A 304 6.34 -6.74 16.64
N ARG A 305 7.28 -6.52 17.56
CA ARG A 305 8.70 -6.85 17.38
C ARG A 305 8.89 -8.30 16.96
N GLY A 306 9.63 -8.50 15.87
CA GLY A 306 9.97 -9.82 15.38
C GLY A 306 8.77 -10.59 14.81
N THR A 307 7.63 -9.96 14.54
CA THR A 307 6.43 -10.59 13.97
C THR A 307 6.09 -10.06 12.58
N ARG A 308 5.20 -10.75 11.87
CA ARG A 308 4.60 -10.34 10.58
C ARG A 308 3.24 -9.66 10.75
N LYS A 309 2.91 -9.19 11.96
CA LYS A 309 1.63 -8.52 12.23
C LYS A 309 1.52 -7.24 11.41
N TYR A 310 0.33 -7.05 10.86
CA TYR A 310 0.03 -5.82 10.13
C TYR A 310 0.00 -4.66 11.13
N ILE A 311 0.33 -3.48 10.61
CA ILE A 311 0.19 -2.21 11.33
C ILE A 311 -0.70 -1.29 10.50
N GLY A 312 -1.29 -0.30 11.15
CA GLY A 312 -2.16 0.67 10.51
C GLY A 312 -1.79 2.11 10.82
N THR A 313 -2.77 2.97 10.57
CA THR A 313 -2.72 4.41 10.85
C THR A 313 -2.32 4.72 12.30
N PRO A 314 -2.81 4.01 13.34
CA PRO A 314 -2.43 4.28 14.72
C PRO A 314 -0.94 4.08 15.01
N GLU A 315 -0.30 3.05 14.43
CA GLU A 315 1.14 2.81 14.60
C GLU A 315 1.98 3.86 13.89
N ALA A 316 1.60 4.21 12.65
CA ALA A 316 2.27 5.27 11.90
C ALA A 316 2.16 6.62 12.64
N GLN A 317 0.97 6.95 13.18
CA GLN A 317 0.78 8.15 13.98
C GLN A 317 1.62 8.12 15.27
N ALA A 318 1.67 6.98 15.97
CA ALA A 318 2.45 6.83 17.20
C ALA A 318 3.94 7.12 16.93
N LEU A 319 4.48 6.50 15.87
CA LEU A 319 5.84 6.69 15.43
C LEU A 319 6.15 8.17 15.19
N PHE A 320 5.44 8.83 14.26
CA PHE A 320 5.74 10.21 13.90
C PHE A 320 5.53 11.18 15.07
N SER A 321 4.46 11.00 15.85
CA SER A 321 4.18 11.85 17.02
C SER A 321 5.29 11.74 18.08
N SER A 322 5.79 10.53 18.36
CA SER A 322 6.89 10.33 19.32
C SER A 322 8.22 10.96 18.87
N LEU A 323 8.38 11.19 17.56
CA LEU A 323 9.55 11.85 16.99
C LEU A 323 9.39 13.38 16.91
N GLY A 324 8.23 13.92 17.32
CA GLY A 324 7.91 15.33 17.22
C GLY A 324 7.50 15.78 15.82
N ILE A 325 7.16 14.84 14.94
CA ILE A 325 6.71 15.12 13.58
C ILE A 325 5.18 15.25 13.63
N HIS A 326 4.68 16.43 13.28
CA HIS A 326 3.24 16.69 13.29
C HIS A 326 2.56 15.88 12.19
N CYS A 327 1.54 15.11 12.56
CA CYS A 327 0.71 14.37 11.63
C CYS A 327 -0.74 14.30 12.14
N GLU A 328 -1.70 14.23 11.21
CA GLU A 328 -3.13 14.18 11.51
C GLU A 328 -3.73 12.89 10.97
N ALA A 329 -4.27 12.06 11.87
CA ALA A 329 -4.96 10.83 11.54
C ALA A 329 -6.47 11.06 11.49
N ASN A 330 -7.13 10.60 10.42
CA ASN A 330 -8.57 10.73 10.22
C ASN A 330 -9.18 9.40 9.79
N SER A 331 -10.28 9.01 10.42
CA SER A 331 -11.10 7.87 9.98
C SER A 331 -12.31 8.37 9.21
N ILE A 332 -12.60 7.74 8.07
CA ILE A 332 -13.65 8.13 7.12
C ILE A 332 -14.53 6.92 6.89
N GLY A 333 -15.78 7.01 7.37
CA GLY A 333 -16.82 6.02 7.13
C GLY A 333 -17.98 6.58 6.32
N SER A 334 -18.99 5.74 6.06
CA SER A 334 -20.26 6.22 5.53
C SER A 334 -21.01 7.09 6.55
N THR A 335 -21.72 8.08 6.03
CA THR A 335 -22.70 8.88 6.79
C THR A 335 -24.08 8.62 6.21
N GLU A 336 -25.14 9.17 6.82
CA GLU A 336 -26.50 9.05 6.31
C GLU A 336 -26.64 9.59 4.87
N SER A 337 -25.83 10.58 4.50
CA SER A 337 -25.92 11.29 3.21
C SER A 337 -24.77 11.01 2.23
N VAL A 338 -23.65 10.43 2.68
CA VAL A 338 -22.44 10.29 1.86
C VAL A 338 -21.84 8.89 2.04
N ARG A 339 -21.59 8.20 0.92
CA ARG A 339 -20.89 6.91 0.90
C ARG A 339 -19.43 7.10 1.31
N ALA A 340 -18.84 6.09 1.96
CA ALA A 340 -17.49 6.19 2.51
C ALA A 340 -16.43 6.60 1.46
N HIS A 341 -16.49 6.01 0.26
CA HIS A 341 -15.52 6.31 -0.80
C HIS A 341 -15.73 7.71 -1.41
N ASP A 342 -16.96 8.23 -1.44
CA ASP A 342 -17.21 9.60 -1.88
C ASP A 342 -16.63 10.60 -0.86
N ALA A 343 -16.83 10.34 0.44
CA ALA A 343 -16.24 11.13 1.51
C ALA A 343 -14.70 11.11 1.48
N LEU A 344 -14.09 9.94 1.19
CA LEU A 344 -12.65 9.79 0.99
C LEU A 344 -12.15 10.68 -0.17
N LEU A 345 -12.79 10.58 -1.35
CA LEU A 345 -12.41 11.37 -2.52
C LEU A 345 -12.53 12.87 -2.25
N MET A 346 -13.59 13.31 -1.56
CA MET A 346 -13.76 14.71 -1.13
C MET A 346 -12.64 15.17 -0.18
N ASN A 347 -12.28 14.33 0.80
CA ASN A 347 -11.24 14.64 1.78
C ASN A 347 -9.86 14.79 1.13
N VAL A 348 -9.51 13.88 0.20
CA VAL A 348 -8.25 13.93 -0.55
C VAL A 348 -8.23 15.09 -1.55
N ALA A 349 -9.35 15.35 -2.25
CA ALA A 349 -9.46 16.50 -3.14
C ALA A 349 -9.24 17.82 -2.38
N SER A 350 -9.81 17.95 -1.17
CA SER A 350 -9.61 19.11 -0.30
C SER A 350 -8.13 19.30 0.07
N TYR A 351 -7.44 18.21 0.43
CA TYR A 351 -6.01 18.24 0.75
C TYR A 351 -5.16 18.79 -0.41
N PHE A 352 -5.31 18.24 -1.62
CA PHE A 352 -4.53 18.71 -2.77
C PHE A 352 -4.93 20.11 -3.23
N ARG A 353 -6.23 20.43 -3.17
CA ARG A 353 -6.71 21.77 -3.52
C ARG A 353 -6.16 22.85 -2.59
N GLY A 354 -5.94 22.53 -1.31
CA GLY A 354 -5.41 23.47 -0.32
C GLY A 354 -4.05 24.07 -0.67
N ALA A 355 -3.23 23.39 -1.49
CA ALA A 355 -1.93 23.88 -1.93
C ALA A 355 -1.95 24.59 -3.30
N CYS A 356 -3.10 24.66 -3.97
CA CYS A 356 -3.20 25.17 -5.32
C CYS A 356 -3.72 26.62 -5.35
N SER A 357 -3.10 27.47 -6.17
CA SER A 357 -3.67 28.78 -6.51
C SER A 357 -4.93 28.60 -7.36
N LEU A 358 -5.98 29.35 -7.05
CA LEU A 358 -7.25 29.32 -7.79
C LEU A 358 -7.12 29.77 -9.26
N GLU A 359 -6.02 30.46 -9.60
CA GLU A 359 -5.78 31.05 -10.92
C GLU A 359 -5.07 30.12 -11.91
N SER A 360 -4.52 28.98 -11.48
CA SER A 360 -3.84 28.06 -12.41
C SER A 360 -4.85 27.30 -13.27
N SER A 361 -4.71 27.46 -14.59
CA SER A 361 -5.43 26.67 -15.59
C SER A 361 -4.68 25.39 -15.98
N ASP A 362 -3.61 25.04 -15.29
CA ASP A 362 -2.77 23.90 -15.65
C ASP A 362 -3.56 22.59 -15.51
N LYS A 363 -3.40 21.72 -16.51
CA LYS A 363 -3.98 20.37 -16.47
C LYS A 363 -3.36 19.53 -15.36
N VAL A 364 -2.06 19.68 -15.12
CA VAL A 364 -1.33 18.90 -14.12
C VAL A 364 -0.62 19.86 -13.17
N ILE A 365 -0.87 19.69 -11.88
CA ILE A 365 -0.32 20.54 -10.83
C ILE A 365 0.55 19.68 -9.92
N SER A 366 1.85 19.95 -9.94
CA SER A 366 2.80 19.36 -8.99
C SER A 366 2.95 20.28 -7.78
N THR A 367 2.68 19.76 -6.59
CA THR A 367 2.69 20.51 -5.33
C THR A 367 3.93 20.18 -4.50
N SER A 368 4.13 20.89 -3.39
CA SER A 368 5.11 20.54 -2.35
C SER A 368 4.51 19.73 -1.19
N LEU A 369 3.22 19.36 -1.29
CA LEU A 369 2.50 18.62 -0.25
C LEU A 369 3.14 17.27 0.04
N ALA A 370 2.94 16.80 1.28
CA ALA A 370 3.30 15.45 1.68
C ALA A 370 2.45 14.40 0.94
N PRO A 371 2.99 13.20 0.67
CA PRO A 371 2.15 12.04 0.37
C PRO A 371 1.30 11.65 1.59
N ILE A 372 0.18 10.96 1.38
CA ILE A 372 -0.75 10.59 2.46
C ILE A 372 -0.68 9.09 2.69
N TYR A 373 -0.46 8.64 3.93
CA TYR A 373 -0.64 7.22 4.27
C TYR A 373 -2.13 6.89 4.21
N PHE A 374 -2.49 5.84 3.49
CA PHE A 374 -3.86 5.46 3.20
C PHE A 374 -4.11 4.01 3.58
N GLN A 375 -5.09 3.79 4.45
CA GLN A 375 -5.48 2.48 4.94
C GLN A 375 -6.95 2.20 4.60
N HIS A 376 -7.21 0.96 4.24
CA HIS A 376 -8.52 0.33 4.40
C HIS A 376 -8.32 -1.06 4.99
N GLN A 377 -9.40 -1.81 5.19
CA GLN A 377 -9.30 -3.16 5.71
C GLN A 377 -8.33 -4.00 4.86
N GLY A 378 -7.38 -4.66 5.53
CA GLY A 378 -6.47 -5.65 4.94
C GLY A 378 -5.28 -5.11 4.15
N HIS A 379 -5.23 -3.82 3.80
CA HIS A 379 -4.11 -3.26 3.03
C HIS A 379 -3.91 -1.76 3.25
N SER A 380 -2.67 -1.30 3.05
CA SER A 380 -2.32 0.11 3.04
C SER A 380 -1.47 0.48 1.83
N MET A 381 -1.63 1.73 1.41
CA MET A 381 -0.93 2.34 0.30
C MET A 381 -0.53 3.77 0.67
N THR A 382 0.20 4.43 -0.23
CA THR A 382 0.56 5.84 -0.11
C THR A 382 -0.08 6.63 -1.23
N ILE A 383 -1.01 7.55 -0.93
CA ILE A 383 -1.59 8.44 -1.93
C ILE A 383 -0.56 9.50 -2.31
N VAL A 384 -0.26 9.56 -3.60
CA VAL A 384 0.71 10.49 -4.18
C VAL A 384 0.05 11.51 -5.11
N GLY A 385 -1.26 11.40 -5.34
CA GLY A 385 -2.01 12.35 -6.13
C GLY A 385 -3.50 12.08 -6.21
N PHE A 386 -4.18 12.96 -6.93
CA PHE A 386 -5.61 12.94 -7.17
C PHE A 386 -5.87 13.40 -8.61
N GLU A 387 -6.72 12.71 -9.36
CA GLU A 387 -7.12 13.14 -10.69
C GLU A 387 -8.65 13.16 -10.85
N ILE A 388 -9.10 14.10 -11.66
CA ILE A 388 -10.48 14.26 -12.12
C ILE A 388 -10.49 13.92 -13.61
N ARG A 389 -11.45 13.11 -14.02
CA ARG A 389 -11.64 12.66 -15.41
C ARG A 389 -12.75 13.46 -16.09
N ASP A 390 -12.74 13.47 -17.42
CA ASP A 390 -13.73 14.22 -18.22
C ASP A 390 -15.16 13.72 -18.03
N ASN A 391 -15.35 12.45 -17.65
CA ASN A 391 -16.65 11.89 -17.32
C ASN A 391 -17.14 12.27 -15.91
N GLY A 392 -16.41 13.12 -15.19
CA GLY A 392 -16.70 13.55 -13.82
C GLY A 392 -16.26 12.58 -12.73
N SER A 393 -15.73 11.40 -13.08
CA SER A 393 -15.20 10.46 -12.10
C SER A 393 -13.83 10.93 -11.59
N ALA A 394 -13.39 10.41 -10.45
CA ALA A 394 -12.09 10.72 -9.88
C ALA A 394 -11.31 9.44 -9.53
N ASN A 395 -9.99 9.53 -9.55
CA ASN A 395 -9.11 8.48 -9.07
C ASN A 395 -8.12 9.05 -8.05
N LEU A 396 -7.80 8.24 -7.04
CA LEU A 396 -6.58 8.41 -6.29
C LEU A 396 -5.40 7.90 -7.13
N LEU A 397 -4.27 8.59 -7.06
CA LEU A 397 -2.99 8.08 -7.56
C LEU A 397 -2.20 7.58 -6.35
N VAL A 398 -1.80 6.31 -6.36
CA VAL A 398 -1.19 5.64 -5.21
C VAL A 398 0.12 4.95 -5.55
N PHE A 399 1.06 4.95 -4.61
CA PHE A 399 2.11 3.94 -4.54
C PHE A 399 1.61 2.80 -3.68
N ASP A 400 1.58 1.60 -4.28
CA ASP A 400 1.19 0.38 -3.61
C ASP A 400 2.44 -0.45 -3.33
N PRO A 401 2.79 -0.69 -2.05
CA PRO A 401 4.02 -1.41 -1.71
C PRO A 401 3.99 -2.87 -2.16
N ILE A 402 2.85 -3.46 -2.51
CA ILE A 402 2.83 -4.82 -3.08
C ILE A 402 3.53 -4.86 -4.45
N PHE A 403 3.57 -3.75 -5.18
CA PHE A 403 4.01 -3.73 -6.56
C PHE A 403 5.31 -2.97 -6.76
N LYS A 404 6.23 -3.60 -7.51
CA LYS A 404 7.41 -2.92 -8.01
C LYS A 404 7.00 -1.93 -9.08
N ALA A 405 7.65 -0.77 -9.12
CA ALA A 405 7.45 0.17 -10.22
C ALA A 405 7.78 -0.53 -11.55
N PRO A 406 6.85 -0.55 -12.54
CA PRO A 406 7.07 -1.26 -13.80
C PRO A 406 8.32 -0.74 -14.54
N LEU A 407 8.99 -1.60 -15.32
CA LEU A 407 10.14 -1.17 -16.12
C LEU A 407 9.81 0.00 -17.08
N ALA A 408 8.56 0.12 -17.52
CA ALA A 408 8.10 1.26 -18.30
C ALA A 408 8.28 2.60 -17.56
N ILE A 409 8.04 2.65 -16.24
CA ILE A 409 8.29 3.86 -15.43
C ILE A 409 9.77 4.17 -15.38
N LYS A 410 10.62 3.16 -15.17
CA LYS A 410 12.08 3.33 -15.21
C LYS A 410 12.54 3.88 -16.57
N ARG A 411 12.06 3.31 -17.67
CA ARG A 411 12.35 3.79 -19.04
C ARG A 411 11.87 5.22 -19.27
N LEU A 412 10.68 5.58 -18.78
CA LEU A 412 10.13 6.93 -18.90
C LEU A 412 10.84 7.96 -18.03
N LYS A 413 11.38 7.53 -16.89
CA LYS A 413 12.25 8.35 -16.04
C LYS A 413 13.56 8.64 -16.77
N ASP A 414 14.22 7.60 -17.29
CA ASP A 414 15.53 7.71 -17.92
C ASP A 414 15.45 8.37 -19.31
N THR A 415 14.35 8.17 -20.03
CA THR A 415 14.09 8.71 -21.39
C THR A 415 12.72 9.38 -21.47
N PRO A 416 12.58 10.67 -21.10
CA PRO A 416 11.30 11.39 -21.03
C PRO A 416 10.56 11.54 -22.38
N GLY A 417 11.27 11.36 -23.51
CA GLY A 417 10.72 11.48 -24.86
C GLY A 417 9.92 10.27 -25.35
N LEU A 418 9.92 9.15 -24.62
CA LEU A 418 9.12 7.98 -24.98
C LEU A 418 7.62 8.29 -24.92
N SER A 419 6.84 7.75 -25.86
CA SER A 419 5.38 7.95 -25.94
C SER A 419 4.63 6.62 -25.75
N PRO A 420 4.63 6.04 -24.54
CA PRO A 420 3.82 4.87 -24.25
C PRO A 420 2.35 5.24 -24.13
N GLU A 421 1.47 4.25 -24.24
CA GLU A 421 0.05 4.36 -23.94
C GLU A 421 -0.16 4.73 -22.46
N PRO A 422 -0.51 5.98 -22.11
CA PRO A 422 -0.50 6.44 -20.73
C PRO A 422 -1.49 5.70 -19.83
N ILE A 423 -2.64 5.33 -20.39
CA ILE A 423 -3.72 4.64 -19.69
C ILE A 423 -3.24 3.31 -19.11
N ARG A 424 -2.43 2.55 -19.87
CA ARG A 424 -1.94 1.23 -19.46
C ARG A 424 -1.04 1.34 -18.24
N ILE A 425 -0.11 2.29 -18.25
CA ILE A 425 0.81 2.51 -17.14
C ILE A 425 0.08 3.09 -15.93
N LEU A 426 -0.77 4.10 -16.15
CA LEU A 426 -1.54 4.75 -15.08
C LEU A 426 -2.55 3.81 -14.41
N LYS A 427 -3.03 2.76 -15.10
CA LYS A 427 -3.93 1.75 -14.51
C LYS A 427 -3.36 1.19 -13.20
N GLY A 428 -2.04 0.93 -13.16
CA GLY A 428 -1.41 0.38 -11.96
C GLY A 428 -1.39 1.33 -10.76
N TYR A 429 -1.40 2.63 -11.03
CA TYR A 429 -1.34 3.69 -10.00
C TYR A 429 -2.71 4.24 -9.62
N ARG A 430 -3.78 3.92 -10.37
CA ARG A 430 -5.13 4.45 -10.14
C ARG A 430 -5.91 3.59 -9.16
N ARG A 431 -6.61 4.24 -8.23
CA ARG A 431 -7.69 3.63 -7.43
C ARG A 431 -8.94 4.49 -7.58
N GLY A 432 -9.90 3.99 -8.36
CA GLY A 432 -11.17 4.64 -8.66
C GLY A 432 -12.35 4.06 -7.88
N THR A 433 -13.57 4.49 -8.22
CA THR A 433 -14.80 4.05 -7.55
C THR A 433 -14.96 2.53 -7.51
N GLU A 434 -14.66 1.81 -8.59
CA GLU A 434 -14.78 0.35 -8.64
C GLU A 434 -13.91 -0.37 -7.59
N TYR A 435 -12.73 0.19 -7.29
CA TYR A 435 -11.86 -0.29 -6.23
C TYR A 435 -12.39 0.13 -4.87
N LEU A 436 -12.62 1.43 -4.68
CA LEU A 436 -12.88 2.02 -3.36
C LEU A 436 -14.24 1.60 -2.79
N GLN A 437 -15.26 1.39 -3.62
CA GLN A 437 -16.62 1.02 -3.14
C GLN A 437 -16.69 -0.33 -2.42
N LYS A 438 -15.62 -1.13 -2.46
CA LYS A 438 -15.51 -2.42 -1.75
C LYS A 438 -15.34 -2.25 -0.24
N TYR A 439 -14.96 -1.05 0.23
CA TYR A 439 -14.68 -0.79 1.64
C TYR A 439 -15.62 0.28 2.19
N ASN A 440 -15.95 0.13 3.47
CA ASN A 440 -16.88 1.02 4.16
C ASN A 440 -16.18 1.97 5.14
N VAL A 441 -14.89 1.76 5.38
CA VAL A 441 -14.07 2.57 6.28
C VAL A 441 -12.68 2.73 5.66
N PHE A 442 -12.18 3.95 5.74
CA PHE A 442 -10.83 4.34 5.34
C PHE A 442 -10.17 5.09 6.48
N GLU A 443 -8.85 5.06 6.53
CA GLU A 443 -8.09 5.95 7.38
C GLU A 443 -6.99 6.63 6.58
N LEU A 444 -6.73 7.88 6.92
CA LEU A 444 -5.68 8.70 6.34
C LEU A 444 -4.76 9.22 7.45
N LEU A 445 -3.46 9.28 7.17
CA LEU A 445 -2.51 10.04 7.97
C LEU A 445 -1.76 11.02 7.07
N LYS A 446 -1.86 12.32 7.40
CA LYS A 446 -1.33 13.45 6.64
C LYS A 446 -0.23 14.16 7.39
#